data_AF-A0A5C3QNM4-F1
#
_entry.id   AF-A0A5C3QNM4-F1
#
_cell.length_a   1.000
_cell.length_b   1.000
_cell.length_c   1.000
_cell.angle_alpha   90.00
_cell.angle_beta   90.00
_cell.angle_gamma   90.00
#
_symmetry.space_group_name_H-M   'P 1'
#
loop_
_entity.id
_entity.type
_entity.pdbx_description
1 polymer ?
#
loop_
_entity_poly.entity_id
_entity_poly.type
_entity_poly.pdbx_seq_one_letter_code
_entity_poly.pdbx_strand_id
1 'polypeptide(L)'
;MCAISPSLSVSSANTVPDHLAWLKTTTVELLIDQEGFRAIRPSFRFVAYSPRSRAFSTLSPGNEVYHDSADFMPSTRQVFHFHYVPFDSGHPTLRRVMVNNDESRDHITRQASLTMKSNSVYVIRGSEQPTSLANSHGASAISSGAPAETSKLRWRFEYRISDRHLDTGRFIEGEKTFIPLTFSCSPMLLHSLQGKKMRLMHVVKKSVVPNLVAEKM
;
A
#
# COMPACT_ATOMS: atom_id res chain seq x y z
N MET A 1 0.32 27.71 -39.83
CA MET A 1 0.54 27.28 -38.43
C MET A 1 -0.59 26.34 -38.05
N CYS A 2 -0.38 25.03 -38.17
CA CYS A 2 -1.37 24.00 -37.81
C CYS A 2 -1.06 23.50 -36.40
N ALA A 3 -1.97 23.75 -35.45
CA ALA A 3 -1.93 23.16 -34.13
C ALA A 3 -2.56 21.76 -34.22
N ILE A 4 -1.73 20.72 -34.05
CA ILE A 4 -2.19 19.35 -33.87
C ILE A 4 -2.53 19.21 -32.38
N SER A 5 -3.82 19.19 -32.05
CA SER A 5 -4.29 18.75 -30.75
C SER A 5 -4.02 17.25 -30.60
N PRO A 6 -3.33 16.77 -29.55
CA PRO A 6 -3.24 15.34 -29.32
C PRO A 6 -4.60 14.86 -28.80
N SER A 7 -5.26 14.05 -29.61
CA SER A 7 -6.43 13.27 -29.23
C SER A 7 -6.10 12.42 -28.00
N LEU A 8 -6.73 12.73 -26.87
CA LEU A 8 -6.82 11.82 -25.73
C LEU A 8 -7.55 10.57 -26.22
N SER A 9 -6.80 9.51 -26.49
CA SER A 9 -7.36 8.18 -26.66
C SER A 9 -8.08 7.82 -25.36
N VAL A 10 -9.42 7.76 -25.42
CA VAL A 10 -10.24 7.20 -24.35
C VAL A 10 -9.89 5.72 -24.27
N SER A 11 -8.96 5.40 -23.39
CA SER A 11 -8.67 4.02 -23.01
C SER A 11 -9.97 3.42 -22.48
N SER A 12 -10.44 2.37 -23.15
CA SER A 12 -11.54 1.50 -22.74
C SER A 12 -11.66 1.42 -21.22
N ALA A 13 -12.83 1.79 -20.69
CA ALA A 13 -13.10 1.73 -19.26
C ALA A 13 -12.73 0.34 -18.74
N ASN A 14 -11.66 0.25 -17.94
CA ASN A 14 -11.26 -0.99 -17.29
C ASN A 14 -12.33 -1.34 -16.26
N THR A 15 -13.37 -2.05 -16.72
CA THR A 15 -14.47 -2.51 -15.89
C THR A 15 -13.94 -3.53 -14.89
N VAL A 16 -14.16 -3.28 -13.61
CA VAL A 16 -13.86 -4.23 -12.53
C VAL A 16 -14.64 -5.52 -12.80
N PRO A 17 -13.98 -6.69 -12.90
CA PRO A 17 -14.66 -7.97 -13.07
C PRO A 17 -15.71 -8.23 -11.98
N ASP A 18 -16.80 -8.92 -12.31
CA ASP A 18 -17.93 -9.12 -11.37
C ASP A 18 -17.53 -9.80 -10.05
N HIS A 19 -16.63 -10.80 -10.12
CA HIS A 19 -16.10 -11.47 -8.92
C HIS A 19 -15.23 -10.56 -8.03
N LEU A 20 -14.83 -9.39 -8.54
CA LEU A 20 -14.11 -8.34 -7.82
C LEU A 20 -14.99 -7.11 -7.55
N ALA A 21 -16.29 -7.15 -7.82
CA ALA A 21 -17.18 -6.00 -7.65
C ALA A 21 -17.20 -5.46 -6.21
N TRP A 22 -16.90 -6.31 -5.22
CA TRP A 22 -16.74 -5.94 -3.81
C TRP A 22 -15.63 -4.90 -3.56
N LEU A 23 -14.64 -4.77 -4.46
CA LEU A 23 -13.61 -3.72 -4.37
C LEU A 23 -14.21 -2.32 -4.42
N LYS A 24 -15.30 -2.11 -5.17
CA LYS A 24 -15.91 -0.78 -5.37
C LYS A 24 -16.36 -0.12 -4.07
N THR A 25 -16.73 -0.92 -3.07
CA THR A 25 -17.14 -0.45 -1.75
C THR A 25 -16.05 -0.63 -0.69
N THR A 26 -14.88 -1.14 -1.08
CA THR A 26 -13.80 -1.45 -0.15
C THR A 26 -13.06 -0.18 0.29
N THR A 27 -12.83 -0.08 1.60
CA THR A 27 -11.97 0.94 2.20
C THR A 27 -10.76 0.25 2.83
N VAL A 28 -9.57 0.81 2.60
CA VAL A 28 -8.31 0.35 3.20
C VAL A 28 -7.86 1.37 4.22
N GLU A 29 -7.43 0.91 5.39
CA GLU A 29 -6.86 1.75 6.44
C GLU A 29 -5.51 1.20 6.88
N LEU A 30 -4.54 2.10 7.03
CA LEU A 30 -3.19 1.73 7.46
C LEU A 30 -3.01 2.15 8.91
N LEU A 31 -2.65 1.23 9.81
CA LEU A 31 -2.23 1.62 11.16
C LEU A 31 -0.73 1.94 11.13
N ILE A 32 -0.39 3.21 11.31
CA ILE A 32 1.00 3.67 11.35
C ILE A 32 1.29 4.21 12.75
N ASP A 33 2.25 3.60 13.42
CA ASP A 33 2.76 4.12 14.67
C ASP A 33 3.58 5.38 14.41
N GLN A 34 3.40 6.32 15.30
CA GLN A 34 4.06 7.60 15.32
C GLN A 34 4.79 7.76 16.65
N GLU A 35 6.12 7.78 16.57
CA GLU A 35 7.03 8.07 17.70
C GLU A 35 6.83 7.12 18.90
N GLY A 36 6.21 5.95 18.72
CA GLY A 36 6.05 4.92 19.74
C GLY A 36 4.91 5.14 20.76
N PHE A 37 4.22 6.28 20.75
CA PHE A 37 3.14 6.58 21.72
C PHE A 37 1.84 7.10 21.10
N ARG A 38 1.82 7.40 19.81
CA ARG A 38 0.58 7.72 19.08
C ARG A 38 0.55 6.96 17.76
N ALA A 39 -0.63 6.90 17.12
CA ALA A 39 -0.78 6.26 15.83
C ALA A 39 -1.70 7.09 14.94
N ILE A 40 -1.44 7.06 13.64
CA ILE A 40 -2.31 7.63 12.63
C ILE A 40 -2.98 6.52 11.83
N ARG A 41 -4.12 6.85 11.21
CA ARG A 41 -4.92 5.91 10.42
C ARG A 41 -5.34 6.51 9.09
N PRO A 42 -4.42 6.66 8.12
CA PRO A 42 -4.83 7.10 6.81
C PRO A 42 -5.77 6.10 6.15
N SER A 43 -6.80 6.62 5.50
CA SER A 43 -7.89 5.86 4.88
C SER A 43 -7.94 6.08 3.37
N PHE A 44 -8.17 5.01 2.62
CA PHE A 44 -8.12 5.00 1.17
C PHE A 44 -9.35 4.30 0.61
N ARG A 45 -9.89 4.82 -0.50
CA ARG A 45 -10.99 4.20 -1.24
C ARG A 45 -10.51 3.73 -2.60
N PHE A 46 -11.14 2.66 -3.07
CA PHE A 46 -10.89 2.09 -4.38
C PHE A 46 -11.15 3.12 -5.47
N VAL A 47 -10.22 3.26 -6.42
CA VAL A 47 -10.35 4.17 -7.56
C VAL A 47 -10.24 3.47 -8.91
N ALA A 48 -9.41 2.42 -9.01
CA ALA A 48 -9.15 1.76 -10.28
C ALA A 48 -8.76 0.30 -10.11
N TYR A 49 -9.11 -0.49 -11.11
CA TYR A 49 -8.58 -1.83 -11.32
C TYR A 49 -7.81 -1.84 -12.64
N SER A 50 -6.60 -2.37 -12.59
CA SER A 50 -5.70 -2.48 -13.72
C SER A 50 -5.37 -3.97 -13.93
N PRO A 51 -6.01 -4.65 -14.90
CA PRO A 51 -5.64 -6.02 -15.23
C PRO A 51 -4.23 -6.01 -15.83
N ARG A 52 -3.43 -7.03 -15.53
CA ARG A 52 -2.05 -7.14 -16.06
C ARG A 52 -1.24 -5.85 -15.86
N SER A 53 -1.27 -5.30 -14.65
CA SER A 53 -0.49 -4.13 -14.29
C SER A 53 0.99 -4.46 -14.12
N ARG A 54 1.83 -3.48 -14.45
CA ARG A 54 3.28 -3.49 -14.19
C ARG A 54 3.65 -2.81 -12.87
N ALA A 55 2.67 -2.35 -12.10
CA ALA A 55 2.88 -1.60 -10.85
C ALA A 55 3.77 -2.33 -9.83
N PHE A 56 3.84 -3.66 -9.92
CA PHE A 56 4.63 -4.52 -9.04
C PHE A 56 5.78 -5.26 -9.75
N SER A 57 6.06 -4.99 -11.02
CA SER A 57 7.20 -5.60 -11.71
C SER A 57 8.50 -4.99 -11.19
N THR A 58 9.42 -5.85 -10.74
CA THR A 58 10.80 -5.48 -10.36
C THR A 58 11.82 -5.96 -11.40
N LEU A 59 11.35 -6.58 -12.48
CA LEU A 59 12.19 -7.20 -13.49
C LEU A 59 12.46 -6.24 -14.64
N SER A 60 13.61 -6.42 -15.29
CA SER A 60 14.00 -5.66 -16.48
C SER A 60 12.97 -5.79 -17.62
N PRO A 61 12.87 -4.78 -18.50
CA PRO A 61 11.99 -4.85 -19.66
C PRO A 61 12.27 -6.12 -20.49
N GLY A 62 11.22 -6.91 -20.76
CA GLY A 62 11.31 -8.17 -21.49
C GLY A 62 11.00 -9.43 -20.66
N ASN A 63 11.14 -9.37 -19.32
CA ASN A 63 10.78 -10.46 -18.40
C ASN A 63 9.67 -10.05 -17.40
N GLU A 64 8.80 -9.13 -17.80
CA GLU A 64 7.80 -8.55 -16.91
C GLU A 64 6.74 -9.58 -16.50
N VAL A 65 6.53 -9.75 -15.19
CA VAL A 65 5.39 -10.50 -14.67
C VAL A 65 4.25 -9.52 -14.44
N TYR A 66 3.18 -9.72 -15.20
CA TYR A 66 1.96 -8.93 -15.10
C TYR A 66 1.10 -9.41 -13.94
N HIS A 67 0.61 -8.47 -13.13
CA HIS A 67 -0.28 -8.78 -12.01
C HIS A 67 -1.47 -7.85 -12.03
N ASP A 68 -2.64 -8.37 -11.67
CA ASP A 68 -3.79 -7.53 -11.43
C ASP A 68 -3.52 -6.59 -10.24
N SER A 69 -3.86 -5.31 -10.42
CA SER A 69 -3.72 -4.28 -9.38
C SER A 69 -5.08 -3.65 -9.10
N ALA A 70 -5.35 -3.46 -7.80
CA ALA A 70 -6.39 -2.60 -7.29
C ALA A 70 -5.72 -1.38 -6.65
N ASP A 71 -6.09 -0.19 -7.12
CA ASP A 71 -5.51 1.07 -6.69
C ASP A 71 -6.49 1.82 -5.78
N PHE A 72 -5.96 2.35 -4.68
CA PHE A 72 -6.69 3.06 -3.66
C PHE A 72 -6.05 4.42 -3.40
N MET A 73 -6.88 5.45 -3.24
CA MET A 73 -6.45 6.82 -2.96
C MET A 73 -7.20 7.41 -1.76
N PRO A 74 -6.60 8.35 -1.02
CA PRO A 74 -7.32 9.14 -0.03
C PRO A 74 -8.51 9.85 -0.67
N SER A 75 -9.71 9.70 -0.10
CA SER A 75 -10.90 10.41 -0.61
C SER A 75 -10.81 11.93 -0.44
N THR A 76 -10.04 12.36 0.55
CA THR A 76 -9.67 13.75 0.80
C THR A 76 -8.18 13.80 1.10
N ARG A 77 -7.55 14.96 0.88
CA ARG A 77 -6.14 15.15 1.24
C ARG A 77 -5.98 14.96 2.75
N GLN A 78 -5.19 13.96 3.13
CA GLN A 78 -4.86 13.68 4.52
C GLN A 78 -3.44 14.16 4.80
N VAL A 79 -3.26 14.84 5.93
CA VAL A 79 -1.99 15.43 6.33
C VAL A 79 -1.75 15.13 7.80
N PHE A 80 -0.59 14.57 8.11
CA PHE A 80 -0.19 14.23 9.46
C PHE A 80 1.14 14.92 9.78
N HIS A 81 1.32 15.32 11.04
CA HIS A 81 2.54 16.00 11.47
C HIS A 81 3.31 15.11 12.42
N PHE A 82 4.59 14.93 12.13
CA PHE A 82 5.50 14.08 12.88
C PHE A 82 6.66 14.91 13.39
N HIS A 83 7.07 14.63 14.62
CA HIS A 83 8.32 15.09 15.16
C HIS A 83 9.43 14.17 14.64
N TYR A 84 10.38 14.75 13.94
CA TYR A 84 11.54 14.08 13.38
C TYR A 84 12.81 14.60 14.06
N VAL A 85 13.40 13.75 14.89
CA VAL A 85 14.72 14.00 15.49
C VAL A 85 15.75 13.16 14.73
N PRO A 86 16.75 13.76 14.07
CA PRO A 86 17.71 13.03 13.21
C PRO A 86 18.49 11.90 13.89
N PHE A 87 18.53 11.88 15.22
CA PHE A 87 19.27 10.91 16.05
C PHE A 87 18.36 10.07 16.96
N ASP A 88 17.04 10.27 16.91
CA ASP A 88 16.11 9.41 17.63
C ASP A 88 15.72 8.20 16.75
N SER A 89 15.65 7.04 17.37
CA SER A 89 15.47 5.74 16.74
C SER A 89 14.01 5.45 16.29
N GLY A 90 13.08 6.34 16.65
CA GLY A 90 11.65 6.19 16.38
C GLY A 90 11.26 6.47 14.94
N HIS A 91 11.61 5.60 13.99
CA HIS A 91 11.02 5.64 12.66
C HIS A 91 9.52 5.28 12.74
N PRO A 92 8.63 6.05 12.09
CA PRO A 92 7.24 5.65 12.01
C PRO A 92 7.13 4.26 11.41
N THR A 93 6.21 3.46 11.91
CA THR A 93 6.12 2.06 11.52
C THR A 93 4.72 1.73 11.04
N LEU A 94 4.59 1.32 9.78
CA LEU A 94 3.36 0.71 9.29
C LEU A 94 3.21 -0.65 9.97
N ARG A 95 2.25 -0.75 10.90
CA ARG A 95 2.00 -1.97 11.65
C ARG A 95 0.99 -2.88 10.97
N ARG A 96 -0.11 -2.33 10.43
CA ARG A 96 -1.26 -3.12 9.95
C ARG A 96 -1.89 -2.53 8.71
N VAL A 97 -2.50 -3.40 7.91
CA VAL A 97 -3.46 -3.05 6.85
C VAL A 97 -4.81 -3.65 7.26
N MET A 98 -5.80 -2.78 7.41
CA MET A 98 -7.17 -3.12 7.81
C MET A 98 -8.10 -2.84 6.63
N VAL A 99 -9.18 -3.61 6.55
CA VAL A 99 -10.15 -3.51 5.45
C VAL A 99 -11.52 -3.27 6.05
N ASN A 100 -12.25 -2.28 5.51
CA ASN A 100 -13.61 -1.93 5.92
C ASN A 100 -13.74 -1.71 7.44
N ASN A 101 -12.76 -1.04 8.07
CA ASN A 101 -12.70 -0.78 9.50
C ASN A 101 -12.71 -2.05 10.39
N ASP A 102 -12.37 -3.21 9.85
CA ASP A 102 -12.21 -4.45 10.62
C ASP A 102 -10.85 -4.46 11.32
N GLU A 103 -10.81 -4.00 12.58
CA GLU A 103 -9.60 -4.03 13.41
C GLU A 103 -9.22 -5.44 13.89
N SER A 104 -10.12 -6.42 13.75
CA SER A 104 -9.88 -7.79 14.21
C SER A 104 -8.95 -8.57 13.28
N ARG A 105 -8.68 -8.03 12.08
CA ARG A 105 -7.86 -8.64 11.05
C ARG A 105 -6.73 -7.73 10.57
N ASP A 106 -5.66 -8.36 10.13
CA ASP A 106 -4.50 -7.71 9.54
C ASP A 106 -4.13 -8.43 8.24
N HIS A 107 -3.96 -7.64 7.19
CA HIS A 107 -3.71 -8.15 5.85
C HIS A 107 -2.23 -8.19 5.49
N ILE A 108 -1.33 -7.74 6.37
CA ILE A 108 0.11 -7.82 6.14
C ILE A 108 0.82 -8.60 7.25
N THR A 109 1.88 -9.34 6.91
CA THR A 109 2.63 -10.15 7.89
C THR A 109 3.88 -9.49 8.41
N ARG A 110 4.40 -8.47 7.71
CA ARG A 110 5.58 -7.72 8.12
C ARG A 110 5.20 -6.29 8.45
N GLN A 111 5.92 -5.69 9.39
CA GLN A 111 5.86 -4.25 9.59
C GLN A 111 6.76 -3.55 8.56
N ALA A 112 6.56 -2.26 8.35
CA ALA A 112 7.45 -1.46 7.51
C ALA A 112 7.91 -0.20 8.22
N SER A 113 9.22 0.03 8.25
CA SER A 113 9.83 1.25 8.74
C SER A 113 9.69 2.34 7.66
N LEU A 114 8.97 3.40 7.99
CA LEU A 114 8.81 4.59 7.17
C LEU A 114 10.01 5.52 7.42
N THR A 115 10.50 6.17 6.37
CA THR A 115 11.62 7.10 6.46
C THR A 115 11.13 8.53 6.30
N MET A 116 11.80 9.44 6.99
CA MET A 116 11.45 10.87 7.03
C MET A 116 12.67 11.77 6.82
N LYS A 117 13.79 11.19 6.39
CA LYS A 117 15.10 11.83 6.35
C LYS A 117 15.16 13.05 5.45
N SER A 118 14.41 13.06 4.34
CA SER A 118 14.44 14.15 3.37
C SER A 118 13.07 14.39 2.76
N ASN A 119 12.84 15.58 2.21
CA ASN A 119 11.63 15.86 1.45
C ASN A 119 11.67 15.05 0.15
N SER A 120 10.70 14.14 0.00
CA SER A 120 10.58 13.29 -1.18
C SER A 120 9.25 12.57 -1.19
N VAL A 121 8.98 11.88 -2.29
CA VAL A 121 8.08 10.74 -2.29
C VAL A 121 8.88 9.49 -1.91
N TYR A 122 8.26 8.66 -1.09
CA TYR A 122 8.78 7.38 -0.65
C TYR A 122 7.78 6.28 -0.94
N VAL A 123 8.30 5.08 -1.12
CA VAL A 123 7.52 3.90 -1.46
C VAL A 123 7.94 2.72 -0.61
N ILE A 124 6.97 1.92 -0.22
CA ILE A 124 7.17 0.63 0.45
C ILE A 124 6.50 -0.43 -0.38
N ARG A 125 7.17 -1.56 -0.52
CA ARG A 125 6.66 -2.73 -1.22
C ARG A 125 6.70 -3.94 -0.31
N GLY A 126 5.66 -4.74 -0.38
CA GLY A 126 5.59 -6.00 0.33
C GLY A 126 4.84 -7.05 -0.47
N SER A 127 4.88 -8.28 0.03
CA SER A 127 4.20 -9.40 -0.57
C SER A 127 3.73 -10.38 0.51
N GLU A 128 2.54 -10.91 0.32
CA GLU A 128 1.94 -11.93 1.18
C GLU A 128 1.74 -13.23 0.42
N GLN A 129 1.74 -14.35 1.15
CA GLN A 129 1.32 -15.62 0.58
C GLN A 129 -0.21 -15.73 0.64
N PRO A 130 -0.89 -16.20 -0.42
CA PRO A 130 -2.32 -16.50 -0.36
C PRO A 130 -2.60 -17.50 0.75
N THR A 131 -3.67 -17.31 1.48
CA THR A 131 -4.16 -18.34 2.39
C THR A 131 -4.72 -19.49 1.58
N SER A 132 -4.46 -20.74 1.98
CA SER A 132 -4.91 -21.94 1.25
C SER A 132 -6.43 -22.01 1.04
N LEU A 133 -7.20 -21.28 1.87
CA LEU A 133 -8.65 -21.15 1.78
C LEU A 133 -9.12 -20.19 0.67
N ALA A 134 -8.27 -19.27 0.20
CA ALA A 134 -8.58 -18.41 -0.94
C ALA A 134 -8.44 -19.13 -2.29
N ASN A 135 -7.68 -20.24 -2.33
CA ASN A 135 -7.50 -21.04 -3.54
C ASN A 135 -8.76 -21.83 -3.93
N SER A 136 -9.69 -22.08 -3.00
CA SER A 136 -10.88 -22.90 -3.28
C SER A 136 -12.03 -22.14 -3.97
N HIS A 137 -11.99 -20.80 -4.05
CA HIS A 137 -13.11 -20.00 -4.56
C HIS A 137 -12.80 -19.12 -5.78
N GLY A 138 -11.64 -19.22 -6.44
CA GLY A 138 -11.37 -18.32 -7.57
C GLY A 138 -10.23 -18.63 -8.52
N ALA A 139 -9.48 -19.71 -8.37
CA ALA A 139 -8.45 -20.06 -9.34
C ALA A 139 -8.40 -21.57 -9.53
N SER A 140 -9.09 -22.06 -10.56
CA SER A 140 -8.67 -23.29 -11.21
C SER A 140 -7.19 -23.13 -11.52
N ALA A 141 -6.36 -23.87 -10.80
CA ALA A 141 -4.95 -24.00 -11.10
C ALA A 141 -4.85 -24.60 -12.49
N ILE A 142 -4.75 -23.76 -13.52
CA ILE A 142 -4.21 -24.20 -14.80
C ILE A 142 -2.76 -24.52 -14.48
N SER A 143 -2.48 -25.82 -14.52
CA SER A 143 -1.16 -26.43 -14.46
C SER A 143 -0.30 -25.94 -15.64
N SER A 144 0.19 -24.72 -15.57
CA SER A 144 1.39 -24.31 -16.29
C SER A 144 2.49 -24.22 -15.25
N GLY A 145 3.61 -24.91 -15.46
CA GLY A 145 4.81 -24.92 -14.61
C GLY A 145 5.50 -23.56 -14.51
N ALA A 146 4.75 -22.51 -14.19
CA ALA A 146 5.24 -21.18 -13.93
C ALA A 146 5.85 -21.16 -12.52
N PRO A 147 7.00 -20.49 -12.34
CA PRO A 147 7.71 -20.43 -11.08
C PRO A 147 6.82 -19.86 -9.98
N ALA A 148 7.03 -20.30 -8.74
CA ALA A 148 6.28 -19.98 -7.52
C ALA A 148 6.16 -18.47 -7.16
N GLU A 149 6.62 -17.56 -8.02
CA GLU A 149 6.50 -16.11 -7.87
C GLU A 149 5.14 -15.54 -8.29
N THR A 150 4.36 -16.28 -9.10
CA THR A 150 3.05 -15.83 -9.60
C THR A 150 1.95 -15.89 -8.55
N SER A 151 2.16 -16.58 -7.44
CA SER A 151 1.17 -16.75 -6.37
C SER A 151 1.20 -15.65 -5.31
N LYS A 152 2.24 -14.81 -5.24
CA LYS A 152 2.35 -13.81 -4.17
C LYS A 152 1.35 -12.66 -4.35
N LEU A 153 0.69 -12.26 -3.27
CA LEU A 153 -0.19 -11.10 -3.20
C LEU A 153 0.64 -9.86 -2.87
N ARG A 154 0.89 -9.01 -3.86
CA ARG A 154 1.80 -7.86 -3.70
C ARG A 154 1.04 -6.63 -3.24
N TRP A 155 1.75 -5.73 -2.57
CA TRP A 155 1.23 -4.42 -2.21
C TRP A 155 2.32 -3.36 -2.23
N ARG A 156 1.87 -2.12 -2.39
CA ARG A 156 2.68 -0.91 -2.48
C ARG A 156 1.97 0.22 -1.74
N PHE A 157 2.72 0.95 -0.94
CA PHE A 157 2.25 2.17 -0.27
C PHE A 157 3.18 3.33 -0.60
N GLU A 158 2.61 4.45 -1.03
CA GLU A 158 3.34 5.68 -1.31
C GLU A 158 2.91 6.81 -0.37
N TYR A 159 3.90 7.60 0.02
CA TYR A 159 3.71 8.79 0.85
C TYR A 159 4.73 9.86 0.50
N ARG A 160 4.37 11.11 0.78
CA ARG A 160 5.26 12.26 0.66
C ARG A 160 5.66 12.77 2.03
N ILE A 161 6.94 13.08 2.15
CA ILE A 161 7.52 13.84 3.25
C ILE A 161 7.84 15.23 2.76
N SER A 162 7.49 16.22 3.58
CA SER A 162 7.82 17.63 3.33
C SER A 162 8.12 18.31 4.65
N ASP A 163 8.83 19.43 4.58
CA ASP A 163 9.01 20.31 5.71
C ASP A 163 7.68 20.89 6.20
N ARG A 164 7.48 20.90 7.51
CA ARG A 164 6.31 21.55 8.09
C ARG A 164 6.54 23.06 8.11
N HIS A 165 5.52 23.79 7.68
CA HIS A 165 5.49 25.24 7.71
C HIS A 165 4.28 25.70 8.54
N LEU A 166 4.44 26.80 9.26
CA LEU A 166 3.32 27.55 9.83
C LEU A 166 2.53 28.26 8.72
N ASP A 167 1.32 28.72 9.03
CA ASP A 167 0.51 29.52 8.09
C ASP A 167 1.23 30.82 7.67
N THR A 168 2.18 31.29 8.49
CA THR A 168 3.06 32.42 8.19
C THR A 168 4.17 32.10 7.18
N GLY A 169 4.28 30.84 6.73
CA GLY A 169 5.36 30.36 5.87
C GLY A 169 6.67 30.05 6.58
N ARG A 170 6.75 30.23 7.91
CA ARG A 170 7.95 29.90 8.69
C ARG A 170 8.10 28.38 8.84
N PHE A 171 9.29 27.87 8.57
CA PHE A 171 9.67 26.48 8.81
C PHE A 171 9.64 26.12 10.30
N ILE A 172 9.12 24.92 10.61
CA ILE A 172 9.17 24.34 11.94
C ILE A 172 10.27 23.27 11.98
N GLU A 173 11.38 23.60 12.64
CA GLU A 173 12.49 22.68 12.80
C GLU A 173 12.09 21.45 13.62
N GLY A 174 12.63 20.29 13.24
CA GLY A 174 12.30 19.02 13.90
C GLY A 174 10.90 18.50 13.59
N GLU A 175 10.13 19.14 12.70
CA GLU A 175 8.81 18.64 12.31
C GLU A 175 8.69 18.42 10.81
N LYS A 176 7.99 17.35 10.45
CA LYS A 176 7.74 16.96 9.06
C LYS A 176 6.25 16.73 8.84
N THR A 177 5.83 17.06 7.64
CA THR A 177 4.52 16.75 7.11
C THR A 177 4.57 15.41 6.38
N PHE A 178 3.71 14.48 6.81
CA PHE A 178 3.48 13.18 6.19
C PHE A 178 2.15 13.21 5.43
N ILE A 179 2.20 12.93 4.13
CA ILE A 179 1.03 12.93 3.25
C ILE A 179 0.92 11.55 2.59
N PRO A 180 -0.05 10.71 2.99
CA PRO A 180 -0.32 9.46 2.28
C PRO A 180 -0.82 9.76 0.87
N LEU A 181 -0.32 9.02 -0.13
CA LEU A 181 -0.63 9.25 -1.54
C LEU A 181 -1.49 8.15 -2.13
N THR A 182 -0.97 6.92 -2.16
CA THR A 182 -1.64 5.78 -2.81
C THR A 182 -1.35 4.48 -2.06
N PHE A 183 -2.31 3.58 -2.09
CA PHE A 183 -2.13 2.18 -1.74
C PHE A 183 -2.57 1.32 -2.91
N SER A 184 -1.68 0.50 -3.43
CA SER A 184 -1.96 -0.42 -4.55
C SER A 184 -1.67 -1.84 -4.12
N CYS A 185 -2.53 -2.79 -4.49
CA CYS A 185 -2.30 -4.20 -4.16
C CYS A 185 -2.90 -5.17 -5.17
N SER A 186 -2.46 -6.43 -5.11
CA SER A 186 -3.21 -7.54 -5.70
C SER A 186 -4.61 -7.58 -5.06
N PRO A 187 -5.71 -7.65 -5.85
CA PRO A 187 -7.08 -7.63 -5.32
C PRO A 187 -7.33 -8.62 -4.17
N MET A 188 -6.83 -9.86 -4.33
CA MET A 188 -7.02 -10.93 -3.35
C MET A 188 -6.35 -10.68 -2.01
N LEU A 189 -5.43 -9.71 -1.91
CA LEU A 189 -4.86 -9.30 -0.63
C LEU A 189 -5.94 -8.85 0.36
N LEU A 190 -6.97 -8.16 -0.14
CA LEU A 190 -8.01 -7.53 0.66
C LEU A 190 -9.23 -8.42 0.85
N HIS A 191 -9.23 -9.64 0.30
CA HIS A 191 -10.32 -10.59 0.46
C HIS A 191 -10.49 -10.97 1.95
N SER A 192 -11.73 -11.16 2.40
CA SER A 192 -12.03 -11.41 3.82
C SER A 192 -11.37 -12.69 4.37
N LEU A 193 -11.11 -13.69 3.52
CA LEU A 193 -10.40 -14.93 3.88
C LEU A 193 -8.87 -14.77 3.97
N GLN A 194 -8.33 -13.65 3.47
CA GLN A 194 -6.88 -13.38 3.49
C GLN A 194 -6.44 -12.74 4.81
N GLY A 195 -7.29 -11.91 5.41
CA GLY A 195 -6.99 -11.21 6.66
C GLY A 195 -6.78 -12.16 7.84
N LYS A 196 -5.65 -12.00 8.55
CA LYS A 196 -5.26 -12.85 9.68
C LYS A 196 -5.86 -12.30 10.97
N LYS A 197 -6.48 -13.17 11.79
CA LYS A 197 -7.05 -12.75 13.08
C LYS A 197 -5.96 -12.24 14.03
N MET A 198 -6.21 -11.08 14.63
CA MET A 198 -5.35 -10.51 15.67
C MET A 198 -5.35 -11.35 16.93
N ARG A 199 -4.20 -11.93 17.23
CA ARG A 199 -3.88 -12.66 18.47
C ARG A 199 -2.52 -12.19 18.96
N LEU A 200 -2.24 -12.35 20.25
CA LEU A 200 -0.96 -11.97 20.86
C LEU A 200 0.24 -12.57 20.10
N MET A 201 0.16 -13.85 19.73
CA MET A 201 1.20 -14.51 18.94
C MET A 201 1.43 -13.89 17.56
N HIS A 202 0.43 -13.26 16.94
CA HIS A 202 0.62 -12.54 15.69
C HIS A 202 1.45 -11.28 15.91
N VAL A 203 1.17 -10.54 16.98
CA VAL A 203 1.92 -9.34 17.35
C VAL A 203 3.39 -9.68 17.64
N VAL A 204 3.63 -10.73 18.43
CA VAL A 204 4.99 -11.20 18.76
C VAL A 204 5.73 -11.69 17.52
N LYS A 205 5.07 -12.44 16.63
CA LYS A 205 5.69 -12.87 15.36
C LYS A 205 6.09 -11.67 14.51
N LYS A 206 5.27 -10.62 14.46
CA LYS A 206 5.60 -9.41 13.70
C LYS A 206 6.78 -8.64 14.26
N SER A 207 7.00 -8.64 15.58
CA SER A 207 8.10 -7.87 16.19
C SER A 207 9.47 -8.52 16.00
N VAL A 208 9.54 -9.81 15.71
CA VAL A 208 10.82 -10.52 15.49
C VAL A 208 11.20 -10.63 14.01
N VAL A 209 10.27 -10.37 13.09
CA VAL A 209 10.53 -10.38 11.66
C VAL A 209 11.12 -9.03 11.25
N PRO A 210 12.23 -9.00 10.46
CA PRO A 210 12.79 -7.74 10.00
C PRO A 210 11.75 -6.88 9.27
N ASN A 211 11.76 -5.59 9.57
CA ASN A 211 10.87 -4.65 8.91
C ASN A 211 11.20 -4.53 7.42
N LEU A 212 10.17 -4.30 6.61
CA LEU A 212 10.33 -3.72 5.29
C LEU A 212 10.85 -2.28 5.45
N VAL A 213 11.59 -1.78 4.48
CA VAL A 213 12.16 -0.43 4.54
C VAL A 213 11.65 0.38 3.35
N ALA A 214 11.28 1.63 3.61
CA ALA A 214 10.87 2.55 2.56
C ALA A 214 12.05 2.98 1.68
N GLU A 215 11.81 3.03 0.37
CA GLU A 215 12.75 3.51 -0.64
C GLU A 215 12.36 4.91 -1.08
N LYS A 216 13.36 5.76 -1.34
CA LYS A 216 13.15 7.08 -1.95
C LYS A 216 12.89 6.90 -3.44
N MET A 217 11.85 7.55 -3.96
CA MET A 217 11.60 7.67 -5.40
C MET A 217 12.40 8.81 -6.03
#